data_AF-A0A3B9WMZ1-F1
#
_entry.id   AF-A0A3B9WMZ1-F1
#
_cell.length_a   1.000
_cell.length_b   1.000
_cell.length_c   1.000
_cell.angle_alpha   90.00
_cell.angle_beta   90.00
_cell.angle_gamma   90.00
#
_symmetry.space_group_name_H-M   'P 1'
#
loop_
_entity.id
_entity.type
_entity.pdbx_description
1 polymer ?
#
loop_
_entity_poly.entity_id
_entity_poly.type
_entity_poly.pdbx_seq_one_letter_code
_entity_poly.pdbx_strand_id
1 'polypeptide(L)' 'VDIQRAKAVCSKCSSQAECLLGALDRAEPWGVWGGELLEEGRICATKRPRGRPVTRNICVTVVDEVPIPRHLVA' A
#
# COMPACT_ATOMS: atom_id res chain seq x y z
N VAL A 1 -5.69 -6.02 -5.70
CA VAL A 1 -4.78 -5.46 -6.71
C VAL A 1 -4.48 -4.00 -6.40
N ASP A 2 -5.48 -3.13 -6.23
CA ASP A 2 -5.26 -1.67 -6.05
C ASP A 2 -4.31 -1.28 -4.91
N ILE A 3 -4.47 -1.90 -3.72
CA ILE A 3 -3.57 -1.65 -2.58
C ILE A 3 -2.12 -2.05 -2.92
N GLN A 4 -1.93 -3.16 -3.61
CA GLN A 4 -0.60 -3.66 -3.97
C GLN A 4 0.04 -2.78 -5.04
N ARG A 5 -0.75 -2.33 -6.03
CA ARG A 5 -0.36 -1.30 -6.99
C ARG A 5 0.06 0.00 -6.29
N ALA A 6 -0.72 0.48 -5.31
CA ALA A 6 -0.35 1.66 -4.53
C ALA A 6 0.96 1.45 -3.74
N LYS A 7 1.12 0.31 -3.07
CA LYS A 7 2.38 -0.06 -2.38
C LYS A 7 3.57 -0.04 -3.34
N ALA A 8 3.41 -0.59 -4.55
CA ALA A 8 4.44 -0.65 -5.58
C ALA A 8 4.82 0.71 -6.18
N VAL A 9 3.90 1.67 -6.20
CA VAL A 9 4.21 3.07 -6.54
C VAL A 9 4.94 3.74 -5.38
N CYS A 10 4.41 3.63 -4.17
CA CYS A 10 4.98 4.27 -2.99
C CYS A 10 6.39 3.78 -2.65
N SER A 11 6.71 2.51 -2.90
CA SER A 11 8.04 1.93 -2.65
C SER A 11 9.16 2.54 -3.50
N LYS A 12 8.82 3.26 -4.58
CA LYS A 12 9.79 3.97 -5.43
C LYS A 12 10.13 5.36 -4.93
N CYS A 13 9.43 5.86 -3.91
CA CYS A 13 9.64 7.19 -3.37
C CYS A 13 10.84 7.21 -2.42
N SER A 14 11.71 8.23 -2.53
CA SER A 14 12.86 8.38 -1.65
C SER A 14 12.51 8.77 -0.20
N SER A 15 11.38 9.45 0.02
CA SER A 15 10.92 9.91 1.33
C SER A 15 9.93 8.94 2.00
N GLN A 16 10.01 7.66 1.66
CA GLN A 16 9.08 6.63 2.16
C GLN A 16 8.96 6.62 3.69
N ALA A 17 10.08 6.68 4.40
CA ALA A 17 10.12 6.62 5.86
C ALA A 17 9.47 7.85 6.51
N GLU A 18 9.80 9.05 6.04
CA GLU A 18 9.22 10.31 6.54
C GLU A 18 7.72 10.38 6.24
N CYS A 19 7.29 9.92 5.06
CA CYS A 19 5.89 9.84 4.69
C CYS A 19 5.10 8.90 5.62
N LEU A 20 5.67 7.73 5.94
CA LEU A 20 5.05 6.78 6.87
C LEU A 20 4.99 7.35 8.30
N LEU A 21 6.09 7.93 8.79
CA LEU A 21 6.13 8.57 10.12
C LEU A 21 5.08 9.67 10.24
N GLY A 22 5.01 10.57 9.26
CA GLY A 22 4.01 11.65 9.28
C GLY A 22 2.57 11.12 9.23
N ALA A 23 2.32 9.99 8.57
CA ALA A 23 1.00 9.37 8.57
C ALA A 23 0.63 8.77 9.94
N LEU A 24 1.61 8.13 10.61
CA LEU A 24 1.42 7.60 11.95
C LEU A 24 1.22 8.71 12.99
N ASP A 25 1.98 9.79 12.92
CA ASP A 25 1.85 10.94 13.83
C ASP A 25 0.48 11.59 13.76
N ARG A 26 -0.11 11.67 12.56
CA ARG A 26 -1.48 12.18 12.36
C ARG A 26 -2.56 11.14 12.62
N ALA A 27 -2.18 9.91 12.97
CA ALA A 27 -3.07 8.77 13.11
C ALA A 27 -3.96 8.59 11.86
N GLU A 28 -3.33 8.63 10.67
CA GLU A 28 -4.11 8.59 9.43
C GLU A 28 -4.96 7.33 9.36
N PRO A 29 -6.28 7.49 9.20
CA PRO A 29 -7.20 6.41 9.51
C PRO A 29 -7.14 5.29 8.47
N TRP A 30 -6.75 5.58 7.23
CA TRP A 30 -6.71 4.60 6.15
C TRP A 30 -5.77 4.99 5.01
N GLY A 31 -5.38 3.98 4.22
CA GLY A 31 -4.71 4.17 2.93
C GLY A 31 -3.29 3.63 2.91
N VAL A 32 -2.61 3.79 1.77
CA VAL A 32 -1.21 3.40 1.64
C VAL A 32 -0.32 4.62 1.84
N TRP A 33 0.60 4.54 2.79
CA TRP A 33 1.54 5.61 3.16
C TRP A 33 2.93 5.02 3.30
N GLY A 34 3.92 5.62 2.65
CA GLY A 34 5.29 5.10 2.67
C GLY A 34 5.38 3.60 2.36
N GLY A 35 4.59 3.10 1.39
CA GLY A 35 4.59 1.69 0.98
C GLY A 35 3.87 0.73 1.94
N GLU A 36 3.34 1.23 3.06
CA GLU A 36 2.58 0.43 4.02
C GLU A 36 1.10 0.77 4.01
N LEU A 37 0.27 -0.23 4.29
CA LEU A 37 -1.17 -0.03 4.43
C LEU A 37 -1.49 0.35 5.87
N LEU A 38 -2.24 1.42 6.06
CA LEU A 38 -2.78 1.82 7.35
C LEU A 38 -4.27 1.47 7.43
N GLU A 39 -4.68 0.95 8.58
CA GLU A 39 -6.07 0.72 8.95
C GLU A 39 -6.23 1.16 10.42
N GLU A 40 -7.12 2.13 10.66
CA GLU A 40 -7.35 2.76 11.97
C GLU A 40 -6.05 3.32 12.60
N GLY A 41 -5.21 3.98 11.79
CA GLY A 41 -3.94 4.55 12.25
C GLY A 41 -2.82 3.55 12.52
N ARG A 42 -3.01 2.27 12.19
CA ARG A 42 -2.02 1.20 12.41
C ARG A 42 -1.57 0.56 11.12
N ILE A 43 -0.29 0.21 11.06
CA ILE A 43 0.26 -0.55 9.94
C ILE A 43 -0.36 -1.95 9.92
N CYS A 44 -0.87 -2.33 8.74
CA CYS A 44 -1.47 -3.62 8.46
C CYS A 44 -0.80 -4.22 7.22
N ALA A 45 -0.50 -5.52 7.24
CA ALA A 45 0.10 -6.19 6.09
C ALA A 45 -0.85 -6.20 4.88
N THR A 46 -2.14 -6.46 5.13
CA THR A 46 -3.18 -6.61 4.11
C THR A 46 -4.50 -6.10 4.64
N LYS A 47 -5.34 -5.57 3.74
CA LYS A 47 -6.72 -5.18 4.10
C LYS A 47 -7.51 -6.42 4.51
N ARG A 48 -8.19 -6.33 5.65
CA ARG A 48 -9.08 -7.40 6.10
C ARG A 48 -10.30 -7.50 5.18
N PRO A 49 -10.64 -8.68 4.64
CA PRO A 49 -11.86 -8.85 3.87
C PRO A 49 -13.08 -8.64 4.77
N ARG A 50 -14.15 -8.09 4.19
CA ARG A 50 -15.39 -7.83 4.90
C ARG A 50 -16.09 -9.15 5.27
N GLY A 51 -16.80 -9.16 6.39
CA GLY A 51 -17.62 -10.29 6.83
C GLY A 51 -16.92 -11.22 7.82
N ARG A 52 -17.22 -12.52 7.72
CA ARG A 52 -16.72 -13.55 8.66
C ARG A 52 -15.17 -13.58 8.65
N PRO A 53 -14.52 -13.76 9.81
CA PRO A 53 -13.08 -14.01 9.86
C PRO A 53 -12.67 -15.13 8.90
N VAL A 54 -11.61 -14.89 8.13
CA VAL A 54 -11.09 -15.87 7.19
C VAL A 54 -10.19 -16.83 7.96
N THR A 55 -10.46 -18.13 7.84
CA THR A 55 -9.67 -19.18 8.52
C THR A 55 -8.43 -19.60 7.71
N ARG A 56 -8.38 -19.22 6.44
CA ARG A 56 -7.29 -19.54 5.51
C ARG A 56 -6.41 -18.33 5.24
N ASN A 57 -5.13 -18.57 4.97
CA ASN A 57 -4.22 -17.50 4.55
C ASN A 57 -4.66 -16.95 3.18
N ILE A 58 -4.59 -15.63 3.04
CA ILE A 58 -4.91 -14.94 1.79
C ILE A 58 -3.60 -14.71 1.04
N CYS A 59 -3.47 -15.29 -0.16
CA CYS A 59 -2.37 -14.94 -1.04
C CYS A 59 -2.57 -13.51 -1.55
N VAL A 60 -1.57 -12.67 -1.29
CA VAL A 60 -1.50 -11.31 -1.79
C VAL A 60 -0.80 -11.34 -3.14
N THR A 61 -1.43 -10.79 -4.17
CA THR A 61 -0.78 -10.62 -5.47
C THR A 61 0.38 -9.63 -5.33
N VAL A 62 1.59 -10.07 -5.66
CA VAL A 62 2.74 -9.16 -5.82
C VAL A 62 2.53 -8.36 -7.10
N VAL A 63 2.62 -7.04 -7.00
CA VAL A 63 2.46 -6.13 -8.14
C VAL A 63 3.74 -5.33 -8.24
N ASP A 64 4.42 -5.43 -9.38
CA ASP A 64 5.53 -4.55 -9.74
C ASP A 64 5.02 -3.54 -10.76
N GLU A 65 4.76 -2.32 -10.33
CA GLU A 65 4.42 -1.27 -11.28
C GLU A 65 5.66 -0.93 -12.11
N VAL A 66 5.54 -0.89 -13.44
CA VAL A 66 6.63 -0.49 -14.34
C VAL A 66 6.15 0.73 -15.14
N PRO A 67 6.88 1.86 -15.13
CA PRO A 67 6.47 3.01 -15.92
C PRO A 67 6.49 2.66 -17.40
N ILE A 68 5.43 3.05 -18.12
CA ILE A 68 5.39 2.89 -19.58
C ILE A 68 6.56 3.71 -20.17
N PRO A 69 7.40 3.11 -21.02
CA PRO A 69 8.45 3.85 -21.70
C PRO A 69 7.89 5.06 -22.46
N ARG A 70 8.58 6.20 -22.37
CA ARG A 70 8.13 7.47 -22.99
C ARG A 70 7.82 7.35 -24.49
N HIS A 71 8.50 6.45 -25.20
CA HIS A 71 8.28 6.22 -26.64
C HIS A 71 7.01 5.44 -26.98
N LEU A 72 6.30 4.88 -25.99
CA LEU A 72 5.04 4.16 -26.17
C LEU A 72 3.82 4.98 -25.74
N VAL A 73 4.04 6.16 -25.16
CA VAL A 73 2.97 7.11 -24.82
C VAL A 73 2.92 8.10 -25.99
N ALA A 74 1.99 7.86 -26.92
CA ALA A 74 1.77 8.66 -28.13
C ALA A 74 1.14 10.03 -27.81
#